data_AF-A0A6G6Z1J0-F1
#
_entry.id   AF-A0A6G6Z1J0-F1
#
_cell.length_a   1.000
_cell.length_b   1.000
_cell.length_c   1.000
_cell.angle_alpha   90.00
_cell.angle_beta   90.00
_cell.angle_gamma   90.00
#
_symmetry.space_group_name_H-M   'P 1'
#
loop_
_entity.id
_entity.type
_entity.pdbx_description
1 polymer ?
#
loop_
_entity_poly.entity_id
_entity_poly.type
_entity_poly.pdbx_seq_one_letter_code
_entity_poly.pdbx_strand_id
1 'polypeptide(L)'
;MSFQLTVLKVLAGQSAGRASVADLRNAVAILMNSGRDWTDRMKRLIEHAPDLNIFAAKFVLRDKAGWEITEDGRLFLAALETAVAVRRSPLRSVVDPPTSEPGAPVTDAASPRNRRQRTRRRRGKGRSNRGTA
;
A
#
# COMPACT_ATOMS: atom_id res chain seq x y z
N MET A 1 19.71 -2.42 -12.08
CA MET A 1 19.37 -2.07 -10.68
C MET A 1 20.33 -0.95 -10.25
N SER A 2 19.88 0.06 -9.50
CA SER A 2 20.70 1.25 -9.16
C SER A 2 21.22 1.16 -7.74
N PHE A 3 22.55 1.20 -7.58
CA PHE A 3 23.20 1.20 -6.25
C PHE A 3 22.82 2.43 -5.43
N GLN A 4 22.74 3.61 -6.06
CA GLN A 4 22.45 4.87 -5.36
C GLN A 4 21.08 4.84 -4.69
N LEU A 5 20.07 4.38 -5.42
CA LEU A 5 18.73 4.24 -4.87
C LEU A 5 18.69 3.20 -3.73
N THR A 6 19.44 2.10 -3.85
CA THR A 6 19.55 1.10 -2.78
C THR A 6 20.13 1.70 -1.51
N VAL A 7 21.21 2.48 -1.61
CA VAL A 7 21.80 3.19 -0.46
C VAL A 7 20.78 4.12 0.18
N LEU A 8 20.09 4.93 -0.62
CA LEU A 8 19.07 5.85 -0.14
C LEU A 8 17.95 5.10 0.61
N LYS A 9 17.50 3.96 0.08
CA LYS A 9 16.43 3.16 0.68
C LYS A 9 16.86 2.46 1.97
N VAL A 10 18.09 1.96 2.03
CA VAL A 10 18.65 1.36 3.25
C VAL A 10 18.73 2.40 4.37
N LEU A 11 19.26 3.59 4.08
CA LEU A 11 19.39 4.67 5.05
C LEU A 11 18.03 5.14 5.55
N ALA A 12 17.04 5.30 4.67
CA ALA A 12 15.68 5.65 5.04
C ALA A 12 15.00 4.60 5.96
N GLY A 13 15.39 3.32 5.84
CA GLY A 13 14.90 2.24 6.69
C GLY A 13 15.59 2.14 8.06
N GLN A 14 16.68 2.88 8.29
CA GLN A 14 17.29 2.99 9.61
C GLN A 14 16.51 3.98 10.48
N SER A 15 16.29 3.64 11.75
CA SER A 15 15.59 4.50 12.71
C SER A 15 16.25 5.88 12.83
N ALA A 16 17.58 5.93 12.83
CA ALA A 16 18.35 7.17 12.88
C ALA A 16 18.61 7.80 11.48
N GLY A 17 18.22 7.15 10.38
CA GLY A 17 18.63 7.58 9.04
C GLY A 17 20.10 7.38 8.70
N ARG A 18 20.85 6.72 9.60
CA ARG A 18 22.30 6.61 9.54
C ARG A 18 22.73 5.16 9.59
N ALA A 19 23.78 4.84 8.84
CA ALA A 19 24.42 3.54 8.85
C ALA A 19 25.94 3.67 8.75
N SER A 20 26.67 2.79 9.44
CA SER A 20 28.09 2.62 9.17
C SER A 20 28.28 1.99 7.78
N VAL A 21 29.50 2.04 7.23
CA VAL A 21 29.80 1.38 5.94
C VAL A 21 29.62 -0.14 6.04
N ALA A 22 29.93 -0.73 7.20
CA ALA A 22 29.75 -2.16 7.43
C ALA A 22 28.27 -2.54 7.44
N ASP A 23 27.44 -1.76 8.15
CA ASP A 23 25.99 -2.00 8.22
C ASP A 23 25.32 -1.79 6.87
N LEU A 24 25.72 -0.74 6.14
CA LEU A 24 25.23 -0.47 4.79
C LEU A 24 25.58 -1.64 3.85
N ARG A 25 26.81 -2.14 3.89
CA ARG A 25 27.24 -3.30 3.10
C ARG A 25 26.42 -4.54 3.44
N ASN A 26 26.23 -4.81 4.73
CA ASN A 26 25.46 -5.95 5.19
C ASN A 26 24.00 -5.88 4.74
N ALA A 27 23.35 -4.72 4.93
CA ALA A 27 21.97 -4.49 4.51
C ALA A 27 21.81 -4.64 2.99
N VAL A 28 22.75 -4.11 2.20
CA VAL A 28 22.74 -4.28 0.75
C VAL A 28 22.87 -5.75 0.36
N ALA A 29 23.74 -6.52 1.02
CA ALA A 29 23.88 -7.96 0.75
C ALA A 29 22.58 -8.73 1.02
N ILE A 30 21.89 -8.43 2.13
CA ILE A 30 20.59 -9.01 2.46
C ILE A 30 19.55 -8.67 1.39
N LEU A 31 19.50 -7.40 0.97
CA LEU A 31 18.56 -6.93 -0.05
C LEU A 31 18.83 -7.57 -1.41
N MET A 32 20.09 -7.77 -1.79
CA MET A 32 20.45 -8.48 -3.01
C MET A 32 19.98 -9.93 -3.00
N ASN A 33 19.85 -10.54 -1.82
CA ASN A 33 19.33 -11.90 -1.65
C ASN A 33 17.81 -11.96 -1.39
N SER A 34 17.11 -10.82 -1.37
CA SER A 34 15.67 -10.74 -1.09
C SER A 34 14.77 -11.12 -2.27
N GLY A 35 15.36 -11.51 -3.41
CA GLY A 35 14.62 -12.07 -4.55
C GLY A 35 13.93 -11.04 -5.45
N ARG A 36 12.96 -11.52 -6.24
CA ARG A 36 12.38 -10.78 -7.37
C ARG A 36 11.52 -9.60 -6.94
N ASP A 37 10.77 -9.72 -5.85
CA ASP A 37 9.89 -8.65 -5.36
C ASP A 37 10.63 -7.36 -5.02
N TRP A 38 11.80 -7.50 -4.37
CA TRP A 38 12.66 -6.35 -4.09
C TRP A 38 13.21 -5.73 -5.37
N THR A 39 13.71 -6.58 -6.28
CA THR A 39 14.27 -6.15 -7.56
C THR A 39 13.24 -5.39 -8.41
N ASP A 40 12.00 -5.89 -8.48
CA ASP A 40 10.90 -5.27 -9.22
C ASP A 40 10.45 -3.95 -8.58
N ARG A 41 10.42 -3.86 -7.25
CA ARG A 41 10.13 -2.60 -6.54
C ARG A 41 11.19 -1.55 -6.86
N MET A 42 12.46 -1.92 -6.83
CA MET A 42 13.57 -1.00 -7.13
C MET A 42 13.60 -0.57 -8.59
N LYS A 43 13.28 -1.48 -9.53
CA LYS A 43 13.19 -1.15 -10.95
C LYS A 43 12.17 -0.04 -11.21
N ARG A 44 10.98 -0.13 -10.62
CA ARG A 44 9.90 0.87 -10.79
C ARG A 44 10.29 2.25 -10.26
N LEU A 45 11.01 2.30 -9.15
CA LEU A 45 11.52 3.55 -8.59
C LEU A 45 12.56 4.18 -9.52
N ILE A 46 13.45 3.39 -10.13
CA ILE A 46 14.44 3.88 -11.09
C ILE A 46 13.76 4.42 -12.36
N GLU A 47 12.69 3.78 -12.83
CA GLU A 47 11.92 4.27 -13.99
C GLU A 47 11.35 5.68 -13.75
N HIS A 48 11.12 6.07 -12.49
CA HIS A 48 10.64 7.42 -12.13
C HIS A 48 11.76 8.41 -11.84
N ALA A 49 12.99 7.94 -11.63
CA ALA A 49 14.17 8.75 -11.37
C ALA A 49 15.40 8.15 -12.09
N PRO A 50 15.41 8.12 -13.43
CA PRO A 50 16.45 7.46 -14.22
C PRO A 50 17.82 8.09 -14.03
N ASP A 51 17.87 9.41 -13.84
CA ASP A 51 19.10 10.20 -13.67
C ASP A 51 19.40 10.54 -12.21
N LEU A 52 18.88 9.74 -11.27
CA LEU A 52 19.08 9.98 -9.84
C LEU A 52 20.58 10.00 -9.49
N ASN A 53 21.05 11.16 -9.05
CA ASN A 53 22.36 11.33 -8.44
C ASN A 53 22.23 11.83 -7.00
N ILE A 54 22.27 10.89 -6.04
CA ILE A 54 22.05 11.20 -4.62
C ILE A 54 23.12 12.10 -4.01
N PHE A 55 24.32 12.14 -4.61
CA PHE A 55 25.45 12.94 -4.14
C PHE A 55 25.36 14.37 -4.64
N ALA A 56 25.12 14.54 -5.94
CA ALA A 56 24.94 15.85 -6.54
C ALA A 56 23.73 16.58 -5.94
N ALA A 57 22.65 15.84 -5.67
CA ALA A 57 21.44 16.36 -5.04
C ALA A 57 21.53 16.50 -3.51
N LYS A 58 22.65 16.11 -2.88
CA LYS A 58 22.86 16.16 -1.41
C LYS A 58 21.76 15.44 -0.60
N PHE A 59 21.20 14.37 -1.14
CA PHE A 59 20.23 13.54 -0.43
C PHE A 59 20.87 12.67 0.66
N VAL A 60 22.20 12.53 0.61
CA VAL A 60 22.97 11.75 1.57
C VAL A 60 24.26 12.49 1.91
N LEU A 61 24.63 12.46 3.19
CA LEU A 61 25.89 12.95 3.72
C LEU A 61 26.77 11.78 4.11
N ARG A 62 28.09 11.98 3.98
CA ARG A 62 29.10 11.01 4.41
C ARG A 62 30.07 11.69 5.37
N ASP A 63 30.33 11.04 6.48
CA ASP A 63 31.33 11.48 7.46
C ASP A 63 32.13 10.30 8.04
N LYS A 64 32.88 10.56 9.11
CA LYS A 64 33.73 9.56 9.78
C LYS A 64 32.92 8.43 10.43
N ALA A 65 31.68 8.71 10.83
CA ALA A 65 30.81 7.74 11.49
C ALA A 65 29.91 6.99 10.49
N GLY A 66 29.94 7.34 9.20
CA GLY A 66 29.29 6.59 8.13
C GLY A 66 28.51 7.48 7.18
N TRP A 67 27.28 7.05 6.90
CA TRP A 67 26.40 7.64 5.90
C TRP A 67 25.07 8.00 6.53
N GLU A 68 24.50 9.13 6.15
CA GLU A 68 23.27 9.66 6.72
C GLU A 68 22.37 10.25 5.64
N ILE A 69 21.10 9.86 5.62
CA ILE A 69 20.11 10.46 4.73
C ILE A 69 19.72 11.86 5.26
N THR A 70 19.69 12.84 4.36
CA THR A 70 19.23 14.19 4.70
C THR A 70 17.70 14.26 4.70
N GLU A 71 17.15 15.34 5.25
CA GLU A 71 15.70 15.57 5.21
C GLU A 71 15.18 15.66 3.77
N ASP A 72 15.90 16.39 2.91
CA ASP A 72 15.58 16.45 1.47
C ASP A 72 15.60 15.07 0.82
N GLY A 73 16.56 14.21 1.21
CA GLY A 73 16.61 12.83 0.75
C GLY A 73 15.40 12.00 1.16
N ARG A 74 14.89 12.20 2.40
CA ARG A 74 13.66 11.54 2.87
C ARG A 74 12.42 12.04 2.13
N LEU A 75 12.29 13.35 1.98
CA LEU A 75 11.17 13.97 1.26
C LEU A 75 11.15 13.53 -0.21
N PHE A 76 12.31 13.54 -0.87
CA PHE A 76 12.45 13.04 -2.24
C PHE A 76 12.04 11.57 -2.34
N LEU A 77 12.55 10.72 -1.46
CA LEU A 77 12.22 9.29 -1.48
C LEU A 77 10.72 9.04 -1.23
N ALA A 78 10.10 9.77 -0.29
CA ALA A 78 8.68 9.67 -0.02
C ALA A 78 7.82 10.12 -1.21
N ALA A 79 8.19 11.21 -1.87
CA ALA A 79 7.53 11.69 -3.08
C ALA A 79 7.67 10.67 -4.23
N LEU A 80 8.86 10.09 -4.40
CA LEU A 80 9.13 9.06 -5.40
C LEU A 80 8.30 7.80 -5.16
N GLU A 81 8.22 7.33 -3.91
CA GLU A 81 7.41 6.17 -3.53
C GLU A 81 5.92 6.42 -3.72
N THR A 82 5.46 7.62 -3.39
CA THR A 82 4.08 8.05 -3.63
C THR A 82 3.75 8.06 -5.11
N ALA A 83 4.63 8.61 -5.95
CA ALA A 83 4.43 8.65 -7.40
C ALA A 83 4.31 7.23 -7.99
N VAL A 84 5.17 6.30 -7.54
CA VAL A 84 5.09 4.89 -7.95
C VAL A 84 3.81 4.21 -7.45
N ALA A 85 3.36 4.53 -6.23
CA ALA A 85 2.12 3.99 -5.67
C ALA A 85 0.87 4.49 -6.42
N VAL A 86 0.79 5.78 -6.75
CA VAL A 86 -0.32 6.37 -7.51
C VAL A 86 -0.44 5.73 -8.89
N ARG A 87 0.67 5.48 -9.59
CA ARG A 87 0.64 4.77 -10.88
C ARG A 87 0.21 3.31 -10.79
N ARG A 88 0.40 2.65 -9.63
CA ARG A 88 -0.15 1.31 -9.38
C ARG A 88 -1.64 1.33 -9.08
N SER A 89 -2.22 2.48 -8.79
CA SER A 89 -3.65 2.67 -8.53
C SER A 89 -4.37 3.41 -9.66
N PRO A 90 -4.48 2.87 -10.88
CA PRO A 90 -5.61 3.22 -11.73
C PRO A 90 -6.84 2.44 -11.21
N LEU A 91 -7.96 3.13 -10.98
CA LEU A 91 -9.27 2.64 -10.48
C LEU A 91 -9.51 2.79 -8.97
N ARG A 92 -9.87 4.01 -8.55
CA ARG A 92 -11.01 4.31 -7.66
C ARG A 92 -11.27 5.83 -7.64
N SER A 93 -11.52 6.42 -8.81
CA SER A 93 -12.32 7.65 -8.85
C SER A 93 -13.76 7.24 -8.61
N VAL A 94 -14.17 7.17 -7.34
CA VAL A 94 -15.57 7.38 -7.00
C VAL A 94 -15.79 8.87 -7.17
N VAL A 95 -16.27 9.24 -8.35
CA VAL A 95 -16.97 10.50 -8.53
C VAL A 95 -18.27 10.40 -7.72
N ASP A 96 -18.35 11.11 -6.61
CA ASP A 96 -19.62 11.50 -6.02
C ASP A 96 -19.54 13.02 -5.78
N PRO A 97 -20.32 13.84 -6.50
CA PRO A 97 -20.37 15.27 -6.25
C PRO A 97 -21.11 15.55 -4.93
N PRO A 98 -20.65 16.49 -4.10
CA PRO A 98 -21.38 16.88 -2.90
C PRO A 98 -22.60 17.70 -3.32
N THR A 99 -23.78 17.08 -3.33
CA THR A 99 -25.04 17.84 -3.43
C THR A 99 -25.38 18.36 -2.03
N SER A 100 -25.04 19.62 -1.78
CA SER A 100 -25.56 20.39 -0.64
C SER A 100 -26.98 20.91 -0.92
N GLU A 101 -27.95 20.38 -0.16
CA GLU A 101 -29.09 21.06 0.53
C GLU A 101 -30.19 21.80 -0.28
N PRO A 102 -31.35 22.26 0.30
CA PRO A 102 -32.23 21.77 1.39
C PRO A 102 -33.78 21.90 1.13
N GLY A 103 -34.63 21.30 2.00
CA GLY A 103 -36.06 21.66 2.25
C GLY A 103 -37.13 20.92 1.41
N ALA A 104 -38.33 20.52 1.85
CA ALA A 104 -39.14 20.58 3.08
C ALA A 104 -40.37 19.59 2.90
N PRO A 105 -41.45 19.54 3.72
CA PRO A 105 -41.97 18.27 4.28
C PRO A 105 -43.41 17.85 3.85
N VAL A 106 -43.80 16.65 4.36
CA VAL A 106 -45.15 16.04 4.58
C VAL A 106 -46.14 15.86 3.41
N THR A 107 -46.67 14.64 3.23
CA THR A 107 -48.12 14.35 3.34
C THR A 107 -48.44 12.85 3.27
N ASP A 108 -49.45 12.51 4.07
CA ASP A 108 -50.14 11.25 4.32
C ASP A 108 -50.75 10.62 3.05
N ALA A 109 -50.71 9.28 2.93
CA ALA A 109 -51.78 8.52 2.27
C ALA A 109 -51.71 7.02 2.62
N ALA A 110 -52.78 6.55 3.25
CA ALA A 110 -52.97 5.20 3.73
C ALA A 110 -53.41 4.15 2.67
N SER A 111 -53.02 2.88 2.94
CA SER A 111 -53.77 1.61 2.71
C SER A 111 -53.99 1.06 1.27
N PRO A 112 -54.44 -0.21 1.05
CA PRO A 112 -54.55 -1.38 1.94
C PRO A 112 -54.23 -2.80 1.30
N ARG A 113 -54.15 -3.81 2.18
CA ARG A 113 -54.63 -5.22 2.10
C ARG A 113 -54.51 -6.12 0.83
N ASN A 114 -53.90 -7.29 1.11
CA ASN A 114 -54.44 -8.67 0.90
C ASN A 114 -54.15 -9.37 -0.44
N ARG A 115 -53.47 -10.52 -0.40
CA ARG A 115 -54.10 -11.85 -0.62
C ARG A 115 -53.07 -12.96 -0.97
N ARG A 116 -52.87 -13.84 0.01
CA ARG A 116 -52.71 -15.32 -0.06
C ARG A 116 -52.04 -15.91 -1.33
N GLN A 117 -50.98 -16.67 -1.13
CA GLN A 117 -51.05 -18.11 -1.46
C GLN A 117 -50.02 -18.97 -0.70
N ARG A 118 -50.58 -20.02 -0.08
CA ARG A 118 -49.89 -21.12 0.61
C ARG A 118 -49.39 -22.10 -0.45
N THR A 119 -48.14 -22.55 -0.36
CA THR A 119 -47.74 -23.87 -0.89
C THR A 119 -46.73 -24.59 0.01
N ARG A 120 -47.30 -25.45 0.86
CA ARG A 120 -46.87 -26.84 1.13
C ARG A 120 -45.39 -27.12 1.37
N ARG A 121 -44.98 -27.20 2.65
CA ARG A 121 -43.90 -28.07 3.13
C ARG A 121 -44.48 -29.16 4.04
N ARG A 122 -44.77 -30.32 3.43
CA ARG A 122 -44.85 -31.66 4.04
C ARG A 122 -43.78 -32.46 3.29
N ARG A 123 -43.04 -33.46 3.80
CA ARG A 123 -42.91 -34.19 5.06
C ARG A 123 -41.89 -35.30 4.71
N GLY A 124 -40.99 -35.66 5.63
CA GLY A 124 -40.12 -36.86 5.54
C GLY A 124 -38.75 -36.53 6.12
N LYS A 125 -38.37 -36.86 7.35
CA LYS A 125 -38.47 -38.07 8.19
C LYS A 125 -37.52 -39.20 7.74
N GLY A 126 -36.54 -39.48 8.62
CA GLY A 126 -35.61 -40.61 8.58
C GLY A 126 -34.17 -40.13 8.40
N ARG A 127 -33.17 -40.50 9.21
CA ARG A 127 -33.09 -41.54 10.25
C ARG A 127 -31.76 -41.29 10.99
N SER A 128 -31.80 -41.06 12.30
CA SER A 128 -30.60 -41.15 13.15
C SER A 128 -30.19 -42.61 13.24
N ASN A 129 -28.92 -42.93 12.99
CA ASN A 129 -28.35 -44.21 13.36
C ASN A 129 -27.21 -43.99 14.36
N ARG A 130 -27.23 -44.84 15.39
CA ARG A 130 -26.45 -44.84 16.62
C ARG A 130 -25.48 -46.02 16.56
N GLY A 131 -24.29 -45.86 17.16
CA GLY A 131 -23.35 -46.94 17.52
C GLY A 131 -22.23 -47.13 16.48
N THR A 132 -20.96 -47.39 16.83
CA THR A 132 -20.31 -47.76 18.09
C THR A 132 -18.79 -47.63 17.90
N ALA A 133 -18.07 -47.21 18.93
CA ALA A 133 -16.76 -47.76 19.33
C ALA A 133 -16.58 -47.45 20.81
#